data_AF-A0AA41CL15-F1
#
_entry.id   AF-A0AA41CL15-F1
#
_cell.length_a   1.000
_cell.length_b   1.000
_cell.length_c   1.000
_cell.angle_alpha   90.00
_cell.angle_beta   90.00
_cell.angle_gamma   90.00
#
_symmetry.space_group_name_H-M   'P 1'
#
loop_
_entity.id
_entity.type
_entity.pdbx_description
1 polymer ?
#
loop_
_entity_poly.entity_id
_entity_poly.type
_entity_poly.pdbx_seq_one_letter_code
_entity_poly.pdbx_strand_id
1 'polypeptide(L)'
;MTEIPGPGGLRAGATAVVTEAYAFACMRCGYGWEQSYEIEHHVDADGRTFVLYVADGRIVPSPLSRPTCRSCDGHVVRILRPGRVASARDAAHRERRVPAAGPVEAPWAPEGSAPLP
;
A
#
# COMPACT_ATOMS: atom_id res chain seq x y z
N MET A 1 -27.15 17.41 -2.46
CA MET A 1 -26.09 18.40 -2.23
C MET A 1 -24.77 17.66 -2.38
N THR A 2 -24.29 17.52 -3.61
CA THR A 2 -23.02 16.82 -3.90
C THR A 2 -21.96 17.89 -4.01
N GLU A 3 -21.12 17.96 -3.00
CA GLU A 3 -20.05 18.94 -2.89
C GLU A 3 -18.97 18.56 -3.90
N ILE A 4 -18.80 19.40 -4.91
CA ILE A 4 -17.71 19.30 -5.88
C ILE A 4 -16.48 19.85 -5.15
N PRO A 5 -15.42 19.05 -4.89
CA PRO A 5 -14.17 19.60 -4.39
C PRO A 5 -13.68 20.61 -5.43
N GLY A 6 -13.65 21.89 -5.06
CA GLY A 6 -13.10 22.93 -5.91
C GLY A 6 -11.65 22.56 -6.27
N PRO A 7 -11.16 22.92 -7.47
CA PRO A 7 -9.77 22.69 -7.83
C PRO A 7 -8.90 23.33 -6.75
N GLY A 8 -8.21 22.49 -5.98
CA GLY A 8 -7.27 22.90 -4.96
C GLY A 8 -6.37 23.96 -5.58
N GLY A 9 -6.47 25.19 -5.06
CA GLY A 9 -5.85 26.35 -5.65
C GLY A 9 -4.37 26.06 -5.88
N LEU A 10 -3.96 26.08 -7.14
CA LEU A 10 -2.57 25.98 -7.53
C LEU A 10 -1.78 26.95 -6.65
N ARG A 11 -0.89 26.44 -5.79
CA ARG A 11 0.02 27.30 -5.05
C ARG A 11 0.79 28.14 -6.06
N ALA A 12 0.95 29.44 -5.78
CA ALA A 12 1.60 30.38 -6.70
C ALA A 12 2.98 29.84 -7.14
N GLY A 13 3.08 29.43 -8.42
CA GLY A 13 4.29 28.81 -9.00
C GLY A 13 4.11 27.37 -9.52
N ALA A 14 3.03 26.68 -9.12
CA ALA A 14 2.76 25.32 -9.61
C ALA A 14 2.35 25.36 -11.09
N THR A 15 3.19 24.78 -11.95
CA THR A 15 2.92 24.64 -13.39
C THR A 15 1.97 23.49 -13.67
N ALA A 16 1.95 22.47 -12.80
CA ALA A 16 1.01 21.37 -12.84
C ALA A 16 0.85 20.74 -11.44
N VAL A 17 -0.33 20.19 -11.15
CA VAL A 17 -0.58 19.40 -9.94
C VAL A 17 -1.12 18.04 -10.33
N VAL A 18 -0.48 16.98 -9.85
CA VAL A 18 -0.87 15.59 -10.09
C VAL A 18 -1.26 14.94 -8.77
N THR A 19 -2.46 14.38 -8.67
CA THR A 19 -2.85 13.59 -7.50
C THR A 19 -2.38 12.16 -7.69
N GLU A 20 -1.57 11.64 -6.76
CA GLU A 20 -1.07 10.27 -6.79
C GLU A 20 -1.25 9.61 -5.42
N ALA A 21 -1.78 8.39 -5.43
CA ALA A 21 -1.97 7.61 -4.21
C ALA A 21 -0.86 6.56 -4.09
N TYR A 22 -0.27 6.46 -2.90
CA TYR A 22 0.72 5.44 -2.58
C TYR A 22 0.25 4.56 -1.44
N ALA A 23 0.60 3.28 -1.54
CA ALA A 23 0.38 2.30 -0.48
C ALA A 23 1.72 1.95 0.17
N PHE A 24 1.77 1.88 1.49
CA PHE A 24 2.98 1.61 2.26
C PHE A 24 2.77 0.39 3.14
N ALA A 25 3.83 -0.42 3.32
CA ALA A 25 3.82 -1.55 4.22
C ALA A 25 5.12 -1.57 5.05
N CYS A 26 4.98 -1.53 6.37
CA CYS A 26 6.11 -1.66 7.28
C CYS A 26 6.55 -3.12 7.37
N MET A 27 7.83 -3.39 7.07
CA MET A 27 8.40 -4.73 7.19
C MET A 27 8.79 -5.08 8.64
N ARG A 28 8.73 -4.12 9.57
CA ARG A 28 9.03 -4.33 10.99
C ARG A 28 7.80 -4.78 11.79
N CYS A 29 6.68 -4.05 11.68
CA CYS A 29 5.46 -4.36 12.44
C CYS A 29 4.29 -4.85 11.57
N GLY A 30 4.43 -4.88 10.25
CA GLY A 30 3.37 -5.30 9.32
C GLY A 30 2.27 -4.27 9.10
N TYR A 31 2.34 -3.09 9.72
CA TYR A 31 1.35 -2.03 9.52
C TYR A 31 1.42 -1.49 8.09
N GLY A 32 0.27 -1.54 7.40
CA GLY A 32 0.10 -0.96 6.08
C GLY A 32 -0.88 0.20 6.10
N TRP A 33 -0.59 1.23 5.31
CA TRP A 33 -1.47 2.39 5.15
C TRP A 33 -1.42 2.91 3.72
N GLU A 34 -2.46 3.62 3.31
CA GLU A 34 -2.50 4.31 2.02
C GLU A 34 -2.65 5.81 2.27
N GLN A 35 -2.03 6.60 1.41
CA GLN A 35 -2.10 8.06 1.49
C GLN A 35 -2.08 8.64 0.08
N SER A 36 -2.99 9.60 -0.15
CA SER A 36 -3.00 10.42 -1.36
C SER A 36 -2.10 11.63 -1.18
N TYR A 37 -1.32 11.93 -2.20
CA TYR A 37 -0.43 13.08 -2.28
C TYR A 37 -0.76 13.92 -3.49
N GLU A 38 -0.63 15.23 -3.35
CA GLU A 38 -0.62 16.16 -4.47
C GLU A 38 0.84 16.46 -4.79
N ILE A 39 1.24 16.13 -6.02
CA ILE A 39 2.57 16.31 -6.56
C ILE A 39 2.55 17.58 -7.39
N GLU A 40 2.99 18.68 -6.79
CA GLU A 40 3.07 19.98 -7.45
C GLU A 40 4.40 20.08 -8.22
N HIS A 41 4.33 20.30 -9.53
CA HIS A 41 5.48 20.59 -10.38
C HIS A 41 5.65 22.11 -10.43
N HIS A 42 6.87 22.57 -10.19
CA HIS A 42 7.23 23.98 -10.16
C HIS A 42 8.43 24.22 -11.07
N VAL A 43 8.54 25.45 -11.57
CA VAL A 43 9.69 25.94 -12.32
C VAL A 43 10.20 27.16 -11.57
N ASP A 44 11.48 27.16 -11.17
CA ASP A 44 12.08 28.31 -10.52
C ASP A 44 12.37 29.45 -11.52
N ALA A 45 12.79 30.61 -11.01
CA ALA A 45 13.12 31.77 -11.83
C ALA A 45 14.32 31.54 -12.77
N ASP A 46 15.16 30.54 -12.47
CA ASP A 46 16.30 30.11 -13.28
C ASP A 46 15.91 29.04 -14.32
N GLY A 47 14.63 28.66 -14.39
CA GLY A 47 14.09 27.66 -15.31
C GLY A 47 14.30 26.20 -14.85
N ARG A 48 14.71 25.96 -13.61
CA ARG A 48 14.89 24.60 -13.06
C ARG A 48 13.57 24.06 -12.57
N THR A 49 13.30 22.81 -12.93
CA THR A 49 12.12 22.08 -12.50
C THR A 49 12.34 21.44 -11.13
N PHE A 50 11.39 21.62 -10.22
CA PHE A 50 11.37 20.93 -8.93
C PHE A 50 9.97 20.46 -8.59
N VAL A 51 9.88 19.49 -7.67
CA VAL A 51 8.63 18.84 -7.29
C VAL A 51 8.41 18.99 -5.80
N LEU A 52 7.20 19.42 -5.41
CA LEU A 52 6.75 19.45 -4.03
C LEU A 52 5.72 18.36 -3.81
N TYR A 53 5.87 17.62 -2.71
CA TYR A 53 4.89 16.64 -2.27
C TYR A 53 4.03 17.27 -1.19
N VAL A 54 2.71 17.23 -1.38
CA VAL A 54 1.74 17.75 -0.44
C VAL A 54 0.84 16.62 0.04
N ALA A 55 0.70 16.47 1.35
CA ALA A 55 -0.21 15.53 1.98
C ALA A 55 -1.09 16.30 2.98
N ASP A 56 -2.40 16.07 2.94
CA ASP A 56 -3.37 16.74 3.82
C ASP A 56 -3.20 18.28 3.82
N GLY A 57 -2.91 18.85 2.65
CA GLY A 57 -2.67 20.28 2.46
C GLY A 57 -1.31 20.80 2.97
N ARG A 58 -0.44 19.95 3.50
CA ARG A 58 0.89 20.31 4.03
C ARG A 58 2.01 19.80 3.15
N ILE A 59 3.03 20.63 2.91
CA ILE A 59 4.25 20.20 2.21
C ILE A 59 4.99 19.19 3.10
N VAL A 60 5.26 18.02 2.55
CA VAL A 60 5.99 16.93 3.21
C VAL A 60 7.28 16.62 2.45
N PRO A 61 8.29 16.05 3.12
CA PRO A 61 9.43 15.48 2.43
C PRO A 61 8.98 14.43 1.41
N SER A 62 9.81 14.17 0.40
CA SER A 62 9.50 13.14 -0.60
C SER A 62 9.18 11.80 0.10
N PRO A 63 7.96 11.26 -0.06
CA PRO A 63 7.56 10.02 0.58
C PRO A 63 8.36 8.82 0.07
N LEU A 64 9.08 8.99 -1.04
CA LEU A 64 9.96 8.00 -1.65
C LEU A 64 11.37 7.96 -1.03
N SER A 65 11.77 9.03 -0.34
CA SER A 65 13.14 9.17 0.18
C SER A 65 13.37 8.38 1.47
N ARG A 66 12.50 8.56 2.48
CA ARG A 66 12.56 7.87 3.78
C ARG A 66 11.16 7.67 4.38
N PRO A 67 10.35 6.76 3.84
CA PRO A 67 9.06 6.44 4.43
C PRO A 67 9.25 5.91 5.87
N THR A 68 8.52 6.50 6.82
CA THR A 68 8.57 6.12 8.24
C THR A 68 7.23 5.56 8.66
N CYS A 69 7.25 4.41 9.33
CA CYS A 69 6.04 3.75 9.80
C CYS A 69 5.36 4.57 10.89
N ARG A 70 4.10 4.97 10.68
CA ARG A 70 3.28 5.74 11.63
C ARG A 70 2.94 5.01 12.94
N SER A 71 3.24 3.71 13.01
CA SER A 71 2.89 2.86 14.16
C SER A 71 4.09 2.41 15.00
N CYS A 72 5.30 2.36 14.44
CA CYS A 72 6.48 1.86 15.17
C CYS A 72 7.78 2.62 14.88
N ASP A 73 7.67 3.73 14.12
CA ASP A 73 8.78 4.60 13.70
C ASP A 73 9.90 3.89 12.93
N GLY A 74 9.64 2.68 12.44
CA GLY A 74 10.57 1.92 11.62
C GLY A 74 10.72 2.53 10.22
N HIS A 75 11.94 2.52 9.69
CA HIS A 75 12.27 3.02 8.34
C HIS A 75 12.31 1.93 7.26
N VAL A 76 12.14 0.66 7.63
CA VAL A 76 12.07 -0.45 6.66
C VAL A 76 10.62 -0.55 6.15
N VAL A 77 10.28 0.34 5.23
CA VAL A 77 8.94 0.44 4.65
C VAL A 77 9.01 0.18 3.14
N ARG A 78 8.13 -0.68 2.64
CA ARG A 78 7.94 -0.92 1.20
C ARG A 78 6.86 -0.01 0.65
N ILE A 79 7.09 0.53 -0.54
CA ILE A 79 6.12 1.29 -1.32
C ILE A 79 5.50 0.35 -2.35
N LEU A 80 4.18 0.36 -2.41
CA LEU A 80 3.34 -0.49 -3.24
C LEU A 80 2.46 0.39 -4.12
N ARG A 81 1.89 -0.21 -5.18
CA ARG A 81 0.82 0.44 -5.94
C ARG A 81 -0.39 0.70 -5.03
N PRO A 82 -1.14 1.80 -5.26
CA PRO A 82 -2.37 2.08 -4.52
C PRO A 82 -3.36 0.90 -4.60
N GLY A 83 -4.15 0.71 -3.54
CA GLY A 83 -5.11 -0.39 -3.36
C GLY A 83 -4.49 -1.70 -2.83
N ARG A 84 -3.16 -1.83 -2.77
CA ARG A 84 -2.49 -3.07 -2.35
C ARG A 84 -2.54 -3.32 -0.85
N VAL A 85 -2.66 -2.28 -0.02
CA VAL A 85 -2.76 -2.46 1.44
C VAL A 85 -4.14 -3.00 1.80
N ALA A 86 -5.20 -2.48 1.17
CA ALA A 86 -6.55 -2.99 1.35
C ALA A 86 -6.64 -4.47 0.95
N SER A 87 -6.15 -4.82 -0.25
CA SER A 87 -6.13 -6.21 -0.71
C SER A 87 -5.31 -7.14 0.21
N ALA A 88 -4.17 -6.68 0.72
CA ALA A 88 -3.35 -7.48 1.64
C ALA A 88 -4.05 -7.72 2.98
N ARG A 89 -4.74 -6.72 3.52
CA ARG A 89 -5.53 -6.86 4.75
C ARG A 89 -6.69 -7.83 4.56
N ASP A 90 -7.38 -7.76 3.43
CA ASP A 90 -8.49 -8.66 3.10
C ASP A 90 -8.01 -10.10 2.92
N ALA A 91 -6.89 -10.31 2.22
CA ALA A 91 -6.27 -11.63 2.08
C ALA A 91 -5.90 -12.23 3.45
N ALA A 92 -5.21 -11.47 4.31
CA ALA A 92 -4.86 -11.94 5.66
C ALA A 92 -6.11 -12.21 6.53
N HIS A 93 -7.18 -11.44 6.35
CA HIS A 93 -8.44 -11.69 7.04
C HIS A 93 -9.12 -12.98 6.53
N ARG A 94 -9.04 -13.25 5.22
CA ARG A 94 -9.55 -14.48 4.62
C ARG A 94 -8.78 -15.70 5.10
N GLU A 95 -7.44 -15.66 5.10
CA GLU A 95 -6.58 -16.74 5.61
C GLU A 95 -6.91 -17.12 7.05
N ARG A 96 -7.09 -16.13 7.94
CA ARG A 96 -7.55 -16.37 9.32
C ARG A 96 -8.94 -17.02 9.42
N ARG A 97 -9.78 -16.85 8.40
CA ARG A 97 -11.13 -17.43 8.33
C ARG A 97 -11.17 -18.75 7.59
N VAL A 98 -10.10 -19.18 6.91
CA VAL A 98 -10.05 -20.51 6.30
C VAL A 98 -10.05 -21.51 7.47
N PRO A 99 -11.08 -22.37 7.61
CA PRO A 99 -11.04 -23.45 8.58
C PRO A 99 -9.79 -24.27 8.28
N ALA A 100 -9.04 -24.68 9.31
CA ALA A 100 -7.91 -25.58 9.12
C ALA A 100 -8.34 -26.71 8.18
N ALA A 101 -7.63 -26.89 7.08
CA ALA A 101 -7.92 -27.96 6.14
C ALA A 101 -7.98 -29.25 6.97
N GLY A 102 -9.16 -29.84 7.05
CA GLY A 102 -9.37 -31.08 7.80
C GLY A 102 -8.41 -32.15 7.26
N PRO A 103 -8.14 -33.21 8.05
CA PRO A 103 -7.25 -34.28 7.63
C PRO A 103 -7.73 -34.80 6.27
N VAL A 104 -6.82 -34.89 5.31
CA VAL A 104 -7.10 -35.60 4.05
C VAL A 104 -7.22 -37.08 4.39
N GLU A 105 -8.45 -37.60 4.42
CA GLU A 105 -8.67 -39.04 4.49
C GLU A 105 -8.25 -39.64 3.15
N ALA A 106 -7.11 -40.35 3.17
CA ALA A 106 -6.71 -41.20 2.05
C ALA A 106 -7.72 -42.35 1.92
N PRO A 107 -8.25 -42.65 0.73
CA PRO A 107 -9.06 -43.84 0.52
C PRO A 107 -8.22 -45.07 0.88
N TRP A 108 -8.64 -45.81 1.91
CA TRP A 108 -8.03 -47.08 2.28
C TRP A 108 -8.11 -48.04 1.08
N ALA A 109 -6.97 -48.60 0.69
CA ALA A 109 -6.94 -49.72 -0.23
C ALA A 109 -7.31 -50.98 0.56
N PRO A 110 -8.31 -51.78 0.14
CA PRO A 110 -8.58 -53.04 0.81
C PRO A 110 -7.38 -53.99 0.63
N GLU A 111 -6.93 -54.52 1.77
CA GLU A 111 -5.89 -55.54 1.86
C GLU A 111 -6.23 -56.72 0.96
N GLY A 112 -5.31 -57.06 0.06
CA GLY A 112 -5.43 -58.19 -0.82
C GLY A 112 -4.06 -58.69 -1.25
N SER A 113 -3.46 -59.57 -0.44
CA SER A 113 -2.90 -60.85 -0.90
C SER A 113 -2.21 -61.56 0.26
N ALA A 114 -2.83 -62.64 0.74
CA ALA A 114 -2.14 -63.61 1.58
C ALA A 114 -1.00 -64.26 0.77
N PRO A 115 0.20 -64.48 1.33
CA PRO A 115 1.20 -65.29 0.64
C PRO A 115 0.87 -66.77 0.84
N LEU A 116 1.44 -67.60 -0.05
CA LEU A 116 1.94 -68.99 0.14
C LEU A 116 1.51 -69.93 -1.01
N PRO A 117 2.26 -71.02 -1.24
CA PRO A 117 3.61 -71.13 -1.79
C PRO A 117 3.64 -71.64 -3.24
#